data_AF-A0A7Y9IFK3-F1
#
_entry.id   AF-A0A7Y9IFK3-F1
#
_cell.length_a   1.000
_cell.length_b   1.000
_cell.length_c   1.000
_cell.angle_alpha   90.00
_cell.angle_beta   90.00
_cell.angle_gamma   90.00
#
_symmetry.space_group_name_H-M   'P 1'
#
loop_
_entity.id
_entity.type
_entity.pdbx_description
1 polymer ?
#
loop_
_entity_poly.entity_id
_entity_poly.type
_entity_poly.pdbx_seq_one_letter_code
_entity_poly.pdbx_strand_id
1 'polypeptide(L)' 'MVNSGHSRVSTESTRTDACVRLWFSEHLLRTYRADHEVALRYAAAIGRRFPGLIVTVEPCDSIDDLERLPCEQLWAVLTP' A
#
# COMPACT_ATOMS: atom_id res chain seq x y z
N MET A 1 41.46 0.22 -3.68
CA MET A 1 40.46 -0.68 -4.29
C MET A 1 39.14 -0.42 -3.59
N VAL A 2 38.18 0.15 -4.31
CA VAL A 2 36.83 0.41 -3.81
C VAL A 2 36.05 -0.90 -3.82
N ASN A 3 35.28 -1.18 -2.77
CA ASN A 3 33.95 -1.74 -2.94
C ASN A 3 33.12 -1.55 -1.67
N SER A 4 32.21 -0.60 -1.80
CA SER A 4 31.10 -0.28 -0.90
C SER A 4 30.15 -1.48 -0.84
N GLY A 5 30.34 -2.33 0.15
CA GLY A 5 29.33 -3.31 0.56
C GLY A 5 28.40 -2.68 1.58
N HIS A 6 27.49 -1.80 1.17
CA HIS A 6 26.33 -1.49 1.99
C HIS A 6 25.48 -2.76 2.04
N SER A 7 25.74 -3.60 3.05
CA SER A 7 24.81 -4.63 3.49
C SER A 7 23.53 -3.93 3.90
N ARG A 8 22.59 -3.81 2.95
CA ARG A 8 21.20 -3.53 3.25
C ARG A 8 20.70 -4.73 4.03
N VAL A 9 20.83 -4.64 5.34
CA VAL A 9 19.97 -5.36 6.29
C VAL A 9 18.54 -4.89 6.02
N SER A 10 17.94 -5.42 4.97
CA SER A 10 16.49 -5.41 4.82
C SER A 10 16.01 -6.29 5.95
N THR A 11 15.52 -5.64 6.99
CA THR A 11 14.80 -6.27 8.09
C THR A 11 13.80 -7.26 7.51
N GLU A 12 14.11 -8.54 7.62
CA GLU A 12 13.17 -9.64 7.45
C GLU A 12 12.22 -9.61 8.65
N SER A 13 11.39 -8.57 8.69
CA SER A 13 10.09 -8.69 9.32
C SER A 13 9.26 -9.45 8.31
N THR A 14 8.69 -10.57 8.71
CA THR A 14 7.64 -11.31 7.99
C THR A 14 6.42 -10.41 7.81
N ARG A 15 6.57 -9.38 6.98
CA ARG A 15 5.53 -8.41 6.62
C ARG A 15 4.92 -8.97 5.36
N THR A 16 3.84 -9.73 5.54
CA THR A 16 3.03 -10.19 4.44
C THR A 16 2.61 -8.98 3.62
N ASP A 17 3.17 -8.84 2.42
CA ASP A 17 2.77 -7.80 1.50
C ASP A 17 1.28 -7.97 1.18
N ALA A 18 0.56 -6.86 1.19
CA ALA A 18 -0.85 -6.77 0.86
C ALA A 18 -1.03 -5.86 -0.35
N CYS A 19 -1.93 -6.30 -1.23
CA CYS A 19 -2.37 -5.58 -2.40
C CYS A 19 -3.64 -4.80 -2.02
N VAL A 20 -3.59 -3.47 -2.13
CA VAL A 20 -4.74 -2.57 -1.90
C VAL A 20 -5.34 -2.19 -3.24
N ARG A 21 -6.59 -2.52 -3.48
CA ARG A 21 -7.30 -2.21 -4.72
C ARG A 21 -8.43 -1.22 -4.45
N LEU A 22 -8.47 -0.16 -5.24
CA LEU A 22 -9.48 0.88 -5.16
C LEU A 22 -10.46 0.69 -6.30
N TRP A 23 -11.73 0.61 -5.97
CA TRP A 23 -12.82 0.40 -6.90
C TRP A 23 -13.83 1.52 -6.80
N PHE A 24 -14.35 1.94 -7.95
CA PHE A 24 -15.51 2.80 -8.05
C PHE A 24 -16.61 2.01 -8.76
N SER A 25 -17.63 1.61 -8.01
CA SER A 25 -18.58 0.60 -8.48
C SER A 25 -17.82 -0.66 -8.95
N GLU A 26 -17.93 -1.04 -10.22
CA GLU A 26 -17.25 -2.19 -10.83
C GLU A 26 -15.87 -1.86 -11.41
N HIS A 27 -15.46 -0.58 -11.44
CA HIS A 27 -14.24 -0.16 -12.10
C HIS A 27 -13.05 -0.10 -11.14
N LEU A 28 -11.97 -0.83 -11.45
CA LEU A 28 -10.70 -0.76 -10.73
C LEU A 28 -9.96 0.54 -11.09
N LEU A 29 -9.79 1.44 -10.13
CA LEU A 29 -9.06 2.69 -10.31
C LEU A 29 -7.56 2.48 -10.21
N ARG A 30 -7.14 1.83 -9.12
CA ARG A 30 -5.73 1.68 -8.76
C ARG A 30 -5.50 0.43 -7.93
N THR A 31 -4.30 -0.11 -8.06
CA THR A 31 -3.80 -1.19 -7.23
C THR A 31 -2.46 -0.77 -6.67
N TYR A 32 -2.28 -0.93 -5.36
CA TYR A 32 -1.06 -0.56 -4.64
C TYR A 32 -0.52 -1.75 -3.87
N ARG A 33 0.79 -1.78 -3.66
CA ARG A 33 1.44 -2.71 -2.74
C ARG A 33 1.80 -2.00 -1.44
N ALA A 34 1.41 -2.56 -0.31
CA ALA A 34 1.74 -2.05 1.01
C ALA A 34 1.89 -3.18 2.03
N ASP A 35 2.51 -2.87 3.16
CA ASP A 35 2.43 -3.72 4.35
C ASP A 35 0.95 -3.92 4.76
N HIS A 36 0.59 -5.12 5.21
CA HIS A 36 -0.79 -5.44 5.61
C HIS A 36 -1.37 -4.44 6.62
N GLU A 37 -0.59 -4.00 7.62
CA GLU A 37 -1.07 -3.03 8.60
C GLU A 37 -1.34 -1.65 7.97
N VAL A 38 -0.50 -1.24 7.02
CA VAL A 38 -0.64 0.03 6.27
C VAL A 38 -1.84 -0.05 5.32
N ALA A 39 -2.03 -1.18 4.66
CA ALA A 39 -3.16 -1.44 3.78
C ALA A 39 -4.50 -1.31 4.50
N LEU A 40 -4.62 -1.89 5.70
CA LEU A 40 -5.84 -1.79 6.52
C LEU A 40 -6.12 -0.34 6.95
N ARG A 41 -5.09 0.38 7.42
CA ARG A 41 -5.24 1.81 7.78
C ARG A 41 -5.70 2.66 6.60
N TYR A 42 -5.14 2.40 5.41
CA TYR A 42 -5.53 3.09 4.19
C TYR A 42 -6.99 2.82 3.82
N ALA A 43 -7.41 1.55 3.83
CA ALA A 43 -8.79 1.18 3.54
C ALA A 43 -9.80 1.86 4.47
N ALA A 44 -9.50 1.91 5.77
CA ALA A 44 -10.33 2.61 6.76
C ALA A 44 -10.41 4.13 6.51
N ALA A 45 -9.29 4.77 6.19
CA ALA A 45 -9.24 6.20 5.92
C ALA A 45 -10.02 6.59 4.65
N ILE A 46 -9.83 5.84 3.57
CA ILE A 46 -10.50 6.09 2.29
C ILE A 46 -11.99 5.76 2.38
N GLY A 47 -12.37 4.63 3.00
CA GLY A 47 -13.79 4.28 3.19
C GLY A 47 -14.55 5.31 4.01
N ARG A 48 -13.88 5.98 4.96
CA ARG A 48 -14.46 7.11 5.70
C ARG A 48 -14.63 8.38 4.85
N ARG A 49 -13.69 8.66 3.95
CA ARG A 49 -13.64 9.90 3.15
C ARG A 49 -14.51 9.83 1.90
N PHE A 50 -14.57 8.67 1.26
CA PHE A 50 -15.23 8.44 -0.02
C PHE A 50 -16.20 7.26 0.12
N PRO A 51 -17.44 7.48 0.60
CA PRO A 51 -18.40 6.40 0.82
C PRO A 51 -18.81 5.64 -0.47
N GLY A 52 -18.55 6.21 -1.65
CA GLY A 52 -18.74 5.56 -2.95
C GLY A 52 -17.52 4.79 -3.47
N LEU A 53 -16.41 4.80 -2.74
CA LEU A 53 -15.20 4.09 -3.13
C LEU A 53 -15.05 2.82 -2.28
N ILE A 54 -14.92 1.69 -2.95
CA ILE A 54 -14.70 0.40 -2.30
C ILE A 54 -13.19 0.15 -2.29
N VAL A 55 -12.64 -0.14 -1.13
CA VAL A 55 -11.23 -0.51 -0.97
C VAL A 55 -11.14 -1.95 -0.51
N THR A 56 -10.44 -2.79 -1.26
CA THR A 56 -10.21 -4.20 -0.91
C THR A 56 -8.73 -4.41 -0.59
N VAL A 57 -8.47 -5.19 0.45
CA VAL A 57 -7.12 -5.58 0.87
C VAL A 57 -7.00 -7.08 0.73
N GLU A 58 -6.11 -7.53 -0.14
CA GLU A 58 -5.86 -8.94 -0.44
C GLU A 58 -4.38 -9.27 -0.21
N PRO A 59 -4.01 -10.52 0.12
CA PRO A 59 -2.61 -10.93 0.12
C PRO A 59 -1.99 -10.72 -1.27
N CYS A 60 -0.75 -10.23 -1.30
CA CYS A 60 -0.06 -9.84 -2.52
C CYS A 60 0.94 -10.93 -2.91
N ASP A 61 0.53 -11.89 -3.74
CA ASP A 61 1.34 -13.10 -3.97
C ASP A 61 2.63 -12.88 -4.77
N SER A 62 2.69 -11.87 -5.65
CA SER A 62 3.92 -11.38 -6.32
C SER A 62 3.52 -10.51 -7.51
N ILE A 63 3.23 -9.23 -7.30
CA ILE A 63 3.24 -8.28 -8.41
C ILE A 63 4.38 -7.30 -8.14
N ASP A 64 5.53 -7.61 -8.75
CA ASP A 64 6.78 -6.89 -8.56
C ASP A 64 6.69 -5.43 -9.08
N ASP A 65 5.81 -5.19 -10.06
CA ASP A 65 5.58 -3.89 -10.70
C ASP A 65 4.45 -3.06 -10.09
N LEU A 66 3.85 -3.46 -8.96
CA LEU A 66 2.85 -2.59 -8.32
C LEU A 66 3.50 -1.36 -7.70
N GLU A 67 2.89 -0.21 -7.99
CA GLU A 67 3.23 1.02 -7.31
C GLU A 67 3.08 0.82 -5.80
N ARG A 68 4.17 1.05 -5.06
CA ARG A 68 4.12 1.06 -3.61
C ARG A 68 3.17 2.16 -3.18
N LEU A 69 2.32 1.84 -2.21
CA LEU A 69 1.42 2.82 -1.63
C LEU A 69 2.29 3.97 -1.06
N PRO A 70 2.14 5.20 -1.58
CA PRO A 70 2.97 6.31 -1.14
C PRO A 70 2.63 6.63 0.31
N CYS A 71 3.48 6.16 1.24
CA CYS A 71 3.33 6.39 2.68
C CYS A 71 3.22 7.88 3.02
N GLU A 72 3.73 8.76 2.16
CA GLU A 72 3.71 10.21 2.30
C GLU A 72 2.36 10.85 1.85
N GLN A 73 1.57 10.19 1.00
CA GLN A 73 0.20 10.65 0.68
C GLN A 73 -0.82 10.34 1.78
N LEU A 74 -0.48 9.48 2.75
CA LEU A 74 -1.34 9.17 3.91
C LEU A 74 -1.66 10.42 4.77
N TRP A 75 -0.80 11.45 4.74
CA TRP A 75 -0.98 12.67 5.53
C TRP A 75 -1.63 13.82 4.76
N ALA A 76 -1.55 13.85 3.43
CA ALA A 76 -2.17 14.92 2.63
C ALA A 76 -3.71 14.85 2.59
N VAL A 77 -4.30 13.71 2.97
CA VAL A 77 -5.76 13.52 3.08
C VAL A 77 -6.26 13.75 4.53
N LEU A 78 -5.35 14.01 5.48
CA LEU A 78 -5.63 14.19 6.91
C LEU A 78 -5.39 15.63 7.42
N THR A 79 -5.21 16.62 6.55
CA THR A 79 -5.33 18.02 6.99
C THR A 79 -6.81 18.42 7.00
N PRO A 80 -7.32 18.96 8.13
CA PRO A 80 -8.71 19.42 8.26
C PRO A 80 -9.07 20.53 7.26
#